data_AF-A0A0G0WIT5-F1
#
_entry.id   AF-A0A0G0WIT5-F1
#
_cell.length_a   1.000
_cell.length_b   1.000
_cell.length_c   1.000
_cell.angle_alpha   90.00
_cell.angle_beta   90.00
_cell.angle_gamma   90.00
#
_symmetry.space_group_name_H-M   'P 1'
#
loop_
_entity.id
_entity.type
_entity.pdbx_description
1 polymer ?
#
loop_
_entity_poly.entity_id
_entity_poly.type
_entity_poly.pdbx_seq_one_letter_code
_entity_poly.pdbx_strand_id
1 'polypeptide(L)'
;MRHSFYDDPKYKQLQAIIARKHWQIGLYRASSKPLEPRTCHNPHCKATFFVKSYNPKIYCNRHCSAIINNTIRIRSLRCKKSVTCLVCGKIVGRSCKKYCSVKCQKAYEHQMFLTDWRLGKVSGNMGIKTQIISKRIRRYLIEKYGDKCSLCGWNQINPVTNKVPLEIDHIDGNASNNKEENLRLICPNCHSLTPHFRNLNKGNGRIWRQKQSKIV
;
A
#
# COMPACT_ATOMS: atom_id res chain seq x y z
N MET A 1 -38.94 -1.95 18.76
CA MET A 1 -39.92 -0.89 18.43
C MET A 1 -39.68 0.30 19.32
N ARG A 2 -39.49 1.50 18.76
CA ARG A 2 -39.31 2.74 19.52
C ARG A 2 -40.72 3.28 19.83
N HIS A 3 -41.04 3.49 21.11
CA HIS A 3 -42.35 4.00 21.51
C HIS A 3 -42.50 5.46 21.07
N SER A 4 -43.62 5.81 20.44
CA SER A 4 -43.91 7.15 19.90
C SER A 4 -43.86 8.27 20.96
N PHE A 5 -44.06 7.90 22.22
CA PHE A 5 -43.95 8.78 23.38
C PHE A 5 -42.60 9.50 23.49
N TYR A 6 -41.49 8.87 23.05
CA TYR A 6 -40.17 9.49 23.10
C TYR A 6 -40.00 10.67 22.13
N ASP A 7 -40.91 10.82 21.16
CA ASP A 7 -40.82 11.86 20.13
C ASP A 7 -41.65 13.11 20.47
N ASP A 8 -42.54 13.04 21.47
CA ASP A 8 -43.36 14.15 21.97
C ASP A 8 -42.48 15.31 22.48
N PRO A 9 -42.64 16.55 21.95
CA PRO A 9 -41.91 17.73 22.40
C PRO A 9 -42.07 18.04 23.90
N LYS A 10 -43.25 17.82 24.47
CA LYS A 10 -43.55 18.09 25.88
C LYS A 10 -42.79 17.11 26.78
N TYR A 11 -42.75 15.84 26.38
CA TYR A 11 -41.94 14.83 27.05
C TYR A 11 -40.44 15.20 27.04
N LYS A 12 -39.91 15.59 25.87
CA LYS A 12 -38.49 16.00 25.74
C LYS A 12 -38.14 17.20 26.62
N GLN A 13 -39.01 18.21 26.68
CA GLN A 13 -38.81 19.37 27.55
C GLN A 13 -38.82 18.99 29.03
N LEU A 14 -39.78 18.17 29.48
CA LEU A 14 -39.83 17.69 30.85
C LEU A 14 -38.58 16.87 31.22
N GLN A 15 -38.15 15.97 30.33
CA GLN A 15 -36.92 15.20 30.52
C GLN A 15 -35.68 16.10 30.60
N ALA A 16 -35.59 17.17 29.80
CA ALA A 16 -34.49 18.12 29.87
C ALA A 16 -34.46 18.90 31.19
N ILE A 17 -35.63 19.28 31.72
CA ILE A 17 -35.76 19.97 33.01
C ILE A 17 -35.35 19.04 34.16
N ILE A 18 -35.89 17.82 34.19
CA ILE A 18 -35.52 16.78 35.16
C ILE A 18 -34.01 16.56 35.10
N ALA A 19 -33.45 16.42 33.89
CA ALA A 19 -32.05 16.16 33.72
C ALA A 19 -31.18 17.32 34.26
N ARG A 20 -31.53 18.58 33.96
CA ARG A 20 -30.81 19.75 34.51
C ARG A 20 -30.89 19.81 36.03
N LYS A 21 -32.07 19.57 36.61
CA LYS A 21 -32.27 19.55 38.06
C LYS A 21 -31.39 18.49 38.71
N HIS A 22 -31.36 17.28 38.15
CA HIS A 22 -30.48 16.19 38.59
C HIS A 22 -28.98 16.51 38.43
N TRP A 23 -28.58 17.25 37.40
CA TRP A 23 -27.20 17.75 37.25
C TRP A 23 -26.84 18.77 38.33
N GLN A 24 -27.73 19.73 38.61
CA GLN A 24 -27.51 20.76 39.63
C GLN A 24 -27.41 20.18 41.04
N ILE A 25 -28.25 19.19 41.38
CA ILE A 25 -28.19 18.49 42.68
C ILE A 25 -27.14 17.36 42.73
N GLY A 26 -26.37 17.18 41.65
CA GLY A 26 -25.29 16.20 41.61
C GLY A 26 -25.72 14.73 41.50
N LEU A 27 -27.00 14.42 41.26
CA LEU A 27 -27.49 13.05 41.05
C LEU A 27 -26.82 12.35 39.86
N TYR A 28 -26.42 13.11 38.83
CA TYR A 28 -25.66 12.57 37.70
C TYR A 28 -24.14 12.63 37.86
N ARG A 29 -23.65 13.08 39.02
CA ARG A 29 -22.29 12.73 39.47
C ARG A 29 -22.27 11.29 39.96
N ALA A 30 -22.91 10.39 39.21
CA ALA A 30 -22.89 8.97 39.47
C ALA A 30 -21.41 8.57 39.53
N SER A 31 -20.98 8.33 40.76
CA SER A 31 -19.65 7.92 41.17
C SER A 31 -19.11 6.99 40.10
N SER A 32 -18.08 7.41 39.37
CA SER A 32 -17.33 6.48 38.54
C SER A 32 -16.96 5.36 39.48
N LYS A 33 -17.54 4.16 39.29
CA LYS A 33 -17.35 3.02 40.19
C LYS A 33 -15.86 2.97 40.56
N PRO A 34 -15.51 2.93 41.85
CA PRO A 34 -14.13 3.02 42.27
C PRO A 34 -13.34 1.97 41.52
N LEU A 35 -12.16 2.36 41.04
CA LEU A 35 -11.28 1.40 40.40
C LEU A 35 -10.76 0.47 41.49
N GLU A 36 -10.90 -0.82 41.27
CA GLU A 36 -10.41 -1.84 42.18
C GLU A 36 -8.97 -2.19 41.81
N PRO A 37 -8.08 -2.32 42.80
CA PRO A 37 -6.73 -2.79 42.56
C PRO A 37 -6.75 -4.27 42.17
N ARG A 38 -5.98 -4.62 41.14
CA ARG A 38 -5.71 -6.01 40.73
C ARG A 38 -4.22 -6.21 40.53
N THR A 39 -3.74 -7.38 40.89
CA THR A 39 -2.36 -7.81 40.59
C THR A 39 -2.28 -8.42 39.20
N CYS A 40 -1.24 -8.07 38.45
CA CYS A 40 -1.00 -8.64 37.13
C CYS A 40 -0.79 -10.16 37.20
N HIS A 41 -1.47 -10.91 36.33
CA HIS A 41 -1.36 -12.37 36.28
C HIS A 41 -0.06 -12.89 35.62
N ASN A 42 0.83 -12.01 35.17
CA ASN A 42 2.14 -12.43 34.65
C ASN A 42 3.07 -12.75 35.85
N PRO A 43 3.58 -13.99 36.03
CA PRO A 43 4.43 -14.37 37.17
C PRO A 43 5.70 -13.52 37.32
N HIS A 44 6.20 -12.95 36.22
CA HIS A 44 7.37 -12.09 36.18
C HIS A 44 7.04 -10.60 36.39
N CYS A 45 5.75 -10.24 36.50
CA CYS A 45 5.29 -8.88 36.71
C CYS A 45 4.31 -8.85 37.89
N LYS A 46 4.75 -8.35 39.04
CA LYS A 46 3.92 -8.22 40.25
C LYS A 46 3.24 -6.85 40.37
N ALA A 47 3.06 -6.14 39.25
CA ALA A 47 2.50 -4.79 39.26
C ALA A 47 1.00 -4.81 39.61
N THR A 48 0.59 -3.86 40.46
CA THR A 48 -0.82 -3.59 40.78
C THR A 48 -1.37 -2.55 39.79
N PHE A 49 -2.56 -2.78 39.28
CA PHE A 49 -3.24 -1.88 38.35
C PHE A 49 -4.72 -1.74 38.70
N PHE A 50 -5.33 -0.61 38.31
CA PHE A 50 -6.66 -0.23 38.73
C PHE A 50 -7.66 -0.39 37.59
N VAL A 51 -8.76 -1.12 37.82
CA VAL A 51 -9.81 -1.34 36.81
C VAL A 51 -11.20 -1.30 37.43
N LYS A 52 -12.20 -0.99 36.61
CA LYS A 52 -13.60 -1.13 37.02
C LYS A 52 -13.91 -2.61 37.28
N SER A 53 -14.75 -2.89 38.27
CA SER A 53 -15.10 -4.25 38.71
C SER A 53 -15.52 -5.20 37.58
N TYR A 54 -16.29 -4.71 36.62
CA TYR A 54 -16.78 -5.48 35.47
C TYR A 54 -15.73 -5.68 34.34
N ASN A 55 -14.57 -5.03 34.40
CA ASN A 55 -13.56 -5.15 33.35
C ASN A 55 -12.85 -6.50 33.49
N PRO A 56 -12.81 -7.39 32.47
CA PRO A 56 -12.18 -8.71 32.58
C PRO A 56 -10.64 -8.67 32.49
N LYS A 57 -10.01 -7.48 32.46
CA LYS A 57 -8.56 -7.32 32.34
C LYS A 57 -7.82 -7.94 33.54
N ILE A 58 -6.94 -8.91 33.25
CA ILE A 58 -6.09 -9.62 34.21
C ILE A 58 -4.60 -9.27 34.12
N TYR A 59 -4.19 -8.54 33.08
CA TYR A 59 -2.79 -8.11 32.87
C TYR A 59 -2.69 -6.61 32.97
N CYS A 60 -1.62 -6.07 33.57
CA CYS A 60 -1.45 -4.62 33.73
C CYS A 60 -1.41 -3.88 32.38
N ASN A 61 -0.79 -4.47 31.35
CA ASN A 61 -0.65 -3.91 30.02
C ASN A 61 -0.63 -4.99 28.91
N ARG A 62 -0.61 -4.55 27.65
CA ARG A 62 -0.58 -5.42 26.47
C ARG A 62 0.69 -6.28 26.39
N HIS A 63 1.81 -5.79 26.92
CA HIS A 63 3.07 -6.51 26.92
C HIS A 63 3.04 -7.74 27.84
N CYS A 64 2.55 -7.60 29.08
CA CYS A 64 2.38 -8.73 30.00
C CYS A 64 1.38 -9.76 29.46
N SER A 65 0.27 -9.29 28.88
CA SER A 65 -0.68 -10.16 28.18
C SER A 65 -0.01 -10.94 27.04
N ALA A 66 0.81 -10.27 26.23
CA ALA A 66 1.49 -10.90 25.10
C ALA A 66 2.54 -11.93 25.56
N ILE A 67 3.32 -11.67 26.61
CA ILE A 67 4.30 -12.64 27.13
C ILE A 67 3.60 -13.95 27.49
N ILE A 68 2.57 -13.90 28.31
CA ILE A 68 1.88 -15.11 28.79
C ILE A 68 1.11 -15.76 27.64
N ASN A 69 0.24 -15.02 26.95
CA ASN A 69 -0.61 -15.60 25.91
C ASN A 69 0.18 -16.15 24.71
N ASN A 70 1.35 -15.58 24.38
CA ASN A 70 2.18 -16.10 23.30
C ASN A 70 2.93 -17.38 23.69
N THR A 71 3.28 -17.58 24.97
CA THR A 71 3.95 -18.80 25.45
C THR A 71 3.04 -20.03 25.41
N ILE A 72 1.76 -19.85 25.76
CA ILE A 72 0.74 -20.91 25.73
C ILE A 72 0.34 -21.27 24.30
N ARG A 73 0.63 -20.40 23.32
CA ARG A 73 0.24 -20.60 21.93
C ARG A 73 1.09 -21.70 21.27
N ILE A 74 0.61 -22.93 21.33
CA ILE A 74 1.14 -24.05 20.54
C ILE A 74 0.96 -23.70 19.06
N ARG A 75 2.08 -23.51 18.34
CA ARG A 75 2.05 -23.27 16.89
C ARG A 75 1.50 -24.52 16.20
N SER A 76 0.46 -24.36 15.37
CA SER A 76 -0.11 -25.47 14.60
C SER A 76 0.98 -26.19 13.80
N LEU A 77 0.89 -27.52 13.68
CA LEU A 77 1.83 -28.33 12.89
C LEU A 77 1.96 -27.82 11.45
N ARG A 78 0.89 -27.23 10.90
CA ARG A 78 0.87 -26.56 9.60
C ARG A 78 1.91 -25.43 9.51
N CYS A 79 2.16 -24.67 10.57
CA CYS A 79 3.16 -23.59 10.59
C CYS A 79 4.62 -24.08 10.74
N LYS A 80 4.85 -25.37 11.00
CA LYS A 80 6.21 -25.94 11.16
C LYS A 80 6.81 -26.47 9.86
N LYS A 81 6.01 -26.68 8.81
CA LYS A 81 6.54 -27.12 7.51
C LYS A 81 7.34 -26.00 6.86
N SER A 82 8.62 -26.24 6.66
CA SER A 82 9.48 -25.36 5.89
C SER A 82 9.14 -25.50 4.40
N VAL A 83 9.07 -24.37 3.69
CA VAL A 83 8.81 -24.32 2.25
C VAL A 83 10.05 -23.73 1.56
N THR A 84 10.25 -23.95 0.26
CA THR A 84 11.35 -23.34 -0.49
C THR A 84 10.92 -22.04 -1.15
N CYS A 85 11.83 -21.07 -1.21
CA CYS A 85 11.57 -19.80 -1.88
C CYS A 85 11.48 -20.02 -3.40
N LEU A 86 10.40 -19.51 -4.02
CA LEU A 86 10.17 -19.65 -5.48
C LEU A 86 11.22 -18.99 -6.39
N VAL A 87 12.11 -18.16 -5.85
CA VAL A 87 13.12 -17.43 -6.66
C VAL A 87 14.54 -17.95 -6.41
N CYS A 88 14.91 -18.19 -5.15
CA CYS A 88 16.30 -18.56 -4.80
C CYS A 88 16.43 -19.96 -4.20
N GLY A 89 15.33 -20.71 -4.07
CA GLY A 89 15.33 -22.07 -3.50
C GLY A 89 15.57 -22.14 -1.98
N LYS A 90 15.96 -21.05 -1.33
CA LYS A 90 16.24 -21.04 0.13
C LYS A 90 15.03 -21.50 0.94
N ILE A 91 15.32 -22.32 1.95
CA ILE A 91 14.32 -22.81 2.89
C ILE A 91 13.76 -21.64 3.71
N VAL A 92 12.44 -21.50 3.73
CA VAL A 92 11.70 -20.52 4.51
C VAL A 92 10.97 -21.23 5.67
N GLY A 93 11.25 -20.78 6.89
CA GLY A 93 10.79 -21.44 8.14
C GLY A 93 9.30 -21.30 8.46
N ARG A 94 8.47 -20.84 7.53
CA ARG A 94 7.01 -20.79 7.69
C ARG A 94 6.34 -21.23 6.41
N SER A 95 5.44 -22.20 6.51
CA SER A 95 4.68 -22.73 5.37
C SER A 95 3.84 -21.70 4.61
N CYS A 96 3.44 -20.62 5.28
CA CYS A 96 2.68 -19.53 4.67
C CYS A 96 3.55 -18.56 3.85
N LYS A 97 4.88 -18.60 3.98
CA LYS A 97 5.78 -17.73 3.21
C LYS A 97 6.10 -18.39 1.87
N LYS A 98 5.91 -17.65 0.77
CA LYS A 98 6.32 -18.05 -0.59
C LYS A 98 7.75 -17.62 -0.96
N TYR A 99 8.23 -16.57 -0.30
CA TYR A 99 9.51 -15.93 -0.60
C TYR A 99 10.34 -15.73 0.67
N CYS A 100 11.67 -15.85 0.56
CA CYS A 100 12.57 -15.63 1.70
C CYS A 100 12.73 -14.15 2.06
N SER A 101 12.50 -13.24 1.10
CA SER A 101 12.65 -11.80 1.27
C SER A 101 11.74 -11.02 0.32
N VAL A 102 11.54 -9.73 0.63
CA VAL A 102 10.84 -8.79 -0.27
C VAL A 102 11.55 -8.68 -1.61
N LYS A 103 12.88 -8.79 -1.64
CA LYS A 103 13.68 -8.79 -2.88
C LYS A 103 13.27 -9.96 -3.79
N CYS A 104 13.18 -11.17 -3.25
CA CYS A 104 12.73 -12.35 -4.02
C CYS A 104 11.28 -12.21 -4.47
N GLN A 105 10.39 -11.73 -3.61
CA GLN A 105 9.01 -11.45 -4.02
C GLN A 105 8.95 -10.50 -5.23
N LYS A 106 9.69 -9.38 -5.17
CA LYS A 106 9.69 -8.38 -6.24
C LYS A 106 10.36 -8.87 -7.53
N ALA A 107 11.36 -9.74 -7.43
CA ALA A 107 11.97 -10.40 -8.58
C ALA A 107 10.97 -11.32 -9.29
N TYR A 108 10.24 -12.15 -8.53
CA TYR A 108 9.20 -13.02 -9.08
C TYR A 108 8.09 -12.21 -9.76
N GLU A 109 7.55 -11.21 -9.06
CA GLU A 109 6.52 -10.31 -9.61
C GLU A 109 6.99 -9.62 -10.90
N HIS A 110 8.27 -9.27 -11.00
CA HIS A 110 8.85 -8.67 -12.20
C HIS A 110 8.92 -9.65 -13.36
N GLN A 111 9.45 -10.85 -13.13
CA GLN A 111 9.54 -11.90 -14.15
C GLN A 111 8.15 -12.23 -14.71
N MET A 112 7.16 -12.48 -13.86
CA MET A 112 5.78 -12.75 -14.29
C MET A 112 5.21 -11.60 -15.12
N PHE A 113 5.41 -10.35 -14.69
CA PHE A 113 4.97 -9.19 -15.47
C PHE A 113 5.63 -9.12 -16.85
N LEU A 114 6.93 -9.41 -16.96
CA LEU A 114 7.62 -9.41 -18.26
C LEU A 114 7.09 -10.53 -19.16
N THR A 115 6.82 -11.71 -18.60
CA THR A 115 6.18 -12.81 -19.34
C THR A 115 4.81 -12.40 -19.86
N ASP A 116 3.94 -11.88 -19.00
CA ASP A 116 2.60 -11.44 -19.39
C ASP A 116 2.63 -10.29 -20.39
N TRP A 117 3.58 -9.36 -20.25
CA TRP A 117 3.74 -8.22 -21.15
C TRP A 117 4.19 -8.66 -22.55
N ARG A 118 5.17 -9.57 -22.63
CA ARG A 118 5.62 -10.15 -23.92
C ARG A 118 4.54 -10.96 -24.60
N LEU A 119 3.70 -11.65 -23.83
CA LEU A 119 2.53 -12.37 -24.34
C LEU A 119 1.36 -11.45 -24.71
N GLY A 120 1.47 -10.13 -24.51
CA GLY A 120 0.41 -9.17 -24.81
C GLY A 120 -0.79 -9.23 -23.85
N LYS A 121 -0.71 -9.99 -22.75
CA LYS A 121 -1.78 -10.07 -21.73
C LYS A 121 -1.92 -8.79 -20.93
N VAL A 122 -0.83 -8.03 -20.82
CA VAL A 122 -0.82 -6.70 -20.18
C VAL A 122 -0.23 -5.66 -21.12
N SER A 123 -0.88 -4.50 -21.22
CA SER A 123 -0.45 -3.39 -22.08
C SER A 123 0.85 -2.72 -21.61
N GLY A 124 1.25 -2.87 -20.35
CA GLY A 124 2.48 -2.24 -19.84
C GLY A 124 2.34 -0.79 -19.36
N ASN A 125 1.14 -0.21 -19.49
CA ASN A 125 0.80 1.11 -18.96
C ASN A 125 0.47 1.08 -17.45
N MET A 126 0.79 2.18 -16.77
CA MET A 126 0.41 2.47 -15.39
C MET A 126 -0.77 3.43 -15.37
N GLY A 127 -1.86 2.98 -14.76
CA GLY A 127 -3.10 3.76 -14.61
C GLY A 127 -3.94 3.81 -15.89
N ILE A 128 -5.23 4.05 -15.72
CA ILE A 128 -6.22 4.05 -16.82
C ILE A 128 -6.11 5.32 -17.66
N LYS A 129 -5.83 6.46 -17.01
CA LYS A 129 -5.95 7.80 -17.64
C LYS A 129 -4.68 8.33 -18.26
N THR A 130 -3.51 8.15 -17.65
CA THR A 130 -2.28 8.85 -18.09
C THR A 130 -1.43 8.01 -19.05
N GLN A 131 -1.70 6.70 -19.15
CA GLN A 131 -0.93 5.72 -19.96
C GLN A 131 0.58 5.93 -19.83
N ILE A 132 1.06 6.05 -18.59
CA ILE A 132 2.48 6.20 -18.32
C ILE A 132 3.11 4.82 -18.44
N ILE A 133 4.24 4.70 -19.13
CA ILE A 133 4.92 3.41 -19.24
C ILE A 133 5.37 2.90 -17.87
N SER A 134 5.18 1.60 -17.62
CA SER A 134 5.54 0.99 -16.35
C SER A 134 7.03 1.10 -16.06
N LYS A 135 7.36 1.43 -14.80
CA LYS A 135 8.75 1.40 -14.31
C LYS A 135 9.41 0.03 -14.48
N ARG A 136 8.61 -1.05 -14.56
CA ARG A 136 9.10 -2.42 -14.81
C ARG A 136 9.63 -2.60 -16.24
N ILE A 137 8.99 -1.96 -17.22
CA ILE A 137 9.45 -1.94 -18.61
C ILE A 137 10.72 -1.10 -18.72
N ARG A 138 10.75 0.08 -18.09
CA ARG A 138 11.97 0.90 -18.05
C ARG A 138 13.17 0.13 -17.50
N ARG A 139 13.00 -0.54 -16.35
CA ARG A 139 14.04 -1.37 -15.75
C ARG A 139 14.51 -2.46 -16.73
N TYR A 140 13.58 -3.16 -17.37
CA TYR A 140 13.90 -4.20 -18.34
C TYR A 140 14.69 -3.67 -19.54
N LEU A 141 14.30 -2.54 -20.12
CA LEU A 141 15.03 -1.94 -21.26
C LEU A 141 16.46 -1.57 -20.87
N ILE A 142 16.66 -1.00 -19.67
CA ILE A 142 18.00 -0.66 -19.16
C ILE A 142 18.83 -1.93 -18.96
N GLU A 143 18.25 -2.96 -18.33
CA GLU A 143 18.93 -4.24 -18.10
C GLU A 143 19.32 -4.95 -19.40
N LYS A 144 18.49 -4.85 -20.46
CA LYS A 144 18.71 -5.52 -21.75
C LYS A 144 19.63 -4.76 -22.69
N TYR A 145 19.43 -3.44 -22.85
CA TYR A 145 20.14 -2.63 -23.85
C TYR A 145 21.30 -1.81 -23.26
N GLY A 146 21.41 -1.79 -21.93
CA GLY A 146 22.38 -1.00 -21.18
C GLY A 146 21.93 0.45 -20.97
N ASP A 147 22.63 1.14 -20.07
CA ASP A 147 22.42 2.56 -19.77
C ASP A 147 23.04 3.48 -20.85
N LYS A 148 22.66 3.30 -22.12
CA LYS A 148 23.10 4.16 -23.23
C LYS A 148 21.98 4.52 -24.20
N CYS A 149 22.11 5.68 -24.86
CA CYS A 149 21.24 6.09 -25.94
C CYS A 149 21.37 5.13 -27.13
N SER A 150 20.26 4.62 -27.64
CA SER A 150 20.24 3.70 -28.80
C SER A 150 20.60 4.39 -30.12
N LEU A 151 20.56 5.73 -30.18
CA LEU A 151 20.84 6.50 -31.39
C LEU A 151 22.28 7.01 -31.44
N CYS A 152 22.74 7.69 -30.38
CA CYS A 152 24.07 8.31 -30.36
C CYS A 152 25.06 7.66 -29.38
N GLY A 153 24.65 6.64 -28.62
CA GLY A 153 25.51 5.97 -27.65
C GLY A 153 25.76 6.74 -26.34
N TRP A 154 25.27 7.97 -26.20
CA TRP A 154 25.46 8.78 -24.99
C TRP A 154 25.00 8.08 -23.71
N ASN A 155 25.86 8.10 -22.69
CA ASN A 155 25.70 7.35 -21.43
C ASN A 155 26.22 8.09 -20.19
N GLN A 156 26.27 9.43 -20.20
CA GLN A 156 26.79 10.17 -19.04
C GLN A 156 25.87 10.04 -17.83
N ILE A 157 26.50 9.76 -16.68
CA ILE A 157 25.79 9.59 -15.41
C ILE A 157 25.51 10.97 -14.82
N ASN A 158 24.25 11.22 -14.46
CA ASN A 158 23.88 12.41 -13.71
C ASN A 158 24.41 12.28 -12.26
N PRO A 159 25.19 13.25 -11.74
CA PRO A 159 25.87 13.14 -10.44
C PRO A 159 24.93 13.14 -9.24
N VAL A 160 23.72 13.69 -9.37
CA VAL A 160 22.73 13.76 -8.28
C VAL A 160 21.92 12.47 -8.20
N THR A 161 21.49 11.95 -9.35
CA THR A 161 20.61 10.78 -9.42
C THR A 161 21.36 9.46 -9.56
N ASN A 162 22.67 9.50 -9.87
CA ASN A 162 23.53 8.36 -10.16
C ASN A 162 22.97 7.44 -11.27
N LYS A 163 22.33 8.04 -12.27
CA LYS A 163 21.74 7.34 -13.42
C LYS A 163 21.97 8.11 -14.71
N VAL A 164 22.03 7.41 -15.83
CA VAL A 164 21.98 8.04 -17.15
C VAL A 164 20.55 8.52 -17.41
N PRO A 165 20.30 9.80 -17.71
CA PRO A 165 18.96 10.35 -17.86
C PRO A 165 18.37 10.02 -19.24
N LEU A 166 18.25 8.73 -19.54
CA LEU A 166 17.60 8.24 -20.76
C LEU A 166 16.08 8.36 -20.64
N GLU A 167 15.42 8.60 -21.75
CA GLU A 167 13.97 8.62 -21.90
C GLU A 167 13.53 7.41 -22.74
N ILE A 168 12.29 6.97 -22.56
CA ILE A 168 11.71 5.92 -23.41
C ILE A 168 10.94 6.61 -24.52
N ASP A 169 11.29 6.27 -25.75
CA ASP A 169 10.65 6.76 -26.95
C ASP A 169 9.88 5.63 -27.64
N HIS A 170 8.72 5.99 -28.18
CA HIS A 170 7.86 5.12 -28.99
C HIS A 170 8.18 5.40 -30.45
N ILE A 171 8.73 4.41 -31.16
CA ILE A 171 9.19 4.59 -32.55
C ILE A 171 8.06 5.06 -33.47
N ASP A 172 6.85 4.53 -33.27
CA ASP A 172 5.64 4.90 -34.02
C ASP A 172 4.90 6.15 -33.47
N GLY A 173 5.38 6.75 -32.38
CA GLY A 173 4.71 7.86 -31.68
C GLY A 173 3.41 7.48 -30.96
N ASN A 174 2.96 6.23 -31.00
CA ASN A 174 1.73 5.80 -30.34
C ASN A 174 2.00 5.38 -28.89
N ALA A 175 1.62 6.24 -27.95
CA ALA A 175 1.79 6.00 -26.51
C ALA A 175 1.06 4.74 -25.96
N SER A 176 0.12 4.16 -26.71
CA SER A 176 -0.55 2.90 -26.34
C SER A 176 0.21 1.65 -26.82
N ASN A 177 1.11 1.77 -27.80
CA ASN A 177 1.87 0.65 -28.36
C ASN A 177 3.15 0.41 -27.55
N ASN A 178 3.03 -0.28 -26.42
CA ASN A 178 4.18 -0.62 -25.59
C ASN A 178 4.80 -1.98 -25.93
N LYS A 179 4.75 -2.42 -27.18
CA LYS A 179 5.49 -3.63 -27.58
C LYS A 179 6.98 -3.36 -27.46
N GLU A 180 7.74 -4.39 -27.08
CA GLU A 180 9.19 -4.25 -26.89
C GLU A 180 9.90 -3.68 -28.12
N GLU A 181 9.52 -4.14 -29.31
CA GLU A 181 10.06 -3.68 -30.60
C GLU A 181 9.76 -2.20 -30.93
N ASN A 182 8.72 -1.62 -30.32
CA ASN A 182 8.33 -0.24 -30.54
C ASN A 182 8.98 0.73 -29.53
N LEU A 183 9.71 0.22 -28.53
CA LEU A 183 10.30 1.01 -27.47
C LEU A 183 11.81 1.09 -27.63
N ARG A 184 12.37 2.29 -27.47
CA ARG A 184 13.82 2.49 -27.42
C ARG A 184 14.22 3.46 -26.30
N LEU A 185 15.45 3.28 -25.78
CA LEU A 185 16.05 4.19 -24.82
C LEU A 185 16.89 5.23 -25.55
N ILE A 186 16.56 6.51 -25.42
CA ILE A 186 17.29 7.60 -26.06
C ILE A 186 17.60 8.72 -25.07
N CYS A 187 18.64 9.52 -25.34
CA CYS A 187 18.95 10.67 -24.52
C CYS A 187 17.97 11.84 -24.79
N PRO A 188 17.85 12.82 -23.88
CA PRO A 188 16.90 13.93 -24.05
C PRO A 188 17.16 14.75 -25.32
N ASN A 189 18.43 14.88 -25.72
CA ASN A 189 18.81 15.61 -26.94
C ASN A 189 18.36 14.88 -28.21
N CYS A 190 18.58 13.55 -28.28
CA CYS A 190 18.06 12.77 -29.41
C CYS A 190 16.53 12.71 -29.39
N HIS A 191 15.90 12.65 -28.22
CA HIS A 191 14.46 12.65 -28.12
C HIS A 191 13.85 13.96 -28.62
N SER A 192 14.48 15.10 -28.35
CA SER A 192 14.01 16.40 -28.87
C SER A 192 14.02 16.51 -30.40
N LEU A 193 14.77 15.65 -31.08
CA LEU A 193 14.84 15.60 -32.55
C LEU A 193 13.82 14.63 -33.16
N THR A 194 13.07 13.89 -32.34
CA THR A 194 12.05 12.97 -32.85
C THR A 194 10.81 13.74 -33.35
N PRO A 195 10.14 13.27 -34.43
CA PRO A 195 8.91 13.88 -34.93
C PRO A 195 7.78 13.91 -33.88
N HIS A 196 7.85 13.00 -32.90
CA HIS A 196 6.83 12.80 -31.86
C HIS A 196 7.25 13.38 -30.51
N PHE A 197 8.17 14.35 -30.49
CA PHE A 197 8.61 14.94 -29.23
C PHE A 197 7.53 15.83 -28.60
N ARG A 198 7.13 15.49 -27.36
CA ARG A 198 6.22 16.29 -26.52
C ARG A 198 4.93 16.70 -27.24
N ASN A 199 4.76 17.99 -27.51
CA ASN A 199 3.54 18.56 -28.11
C ASN A 199 3.46 18.33 -29.62
N LEU A 200 4.56 17.95 -30.28
CA LEU A 200 4.54 17.55 -31.69
C LEU A 200 3.73 16.26 -31.89
N ASN A 201 3.61 15.44 -30.85
CA ASN A 201 2.82 14.20 -30.88
C ASN A 201 1.33 14.41 -30.58
N LYS A 202 0.81 15.62 -30.78
CA LYS A 202 -0.61 15.92 -30.60
C LYS A 202 -1.40 15.19 -31.67
N GLY A 203 -2.27 14.27 -31.27
CA GLY A 203 -3.01 13.44 -32.23
C GLY A 203 -2.88 11.95 -31.97
N ASN A 204 -1.68 11.53 -31.53
CA ASN A 204 -1.31 10.12 -31.54
C ASN A 204 -1.37 9.52 -30.12
N GLY A 205 -2.21 8.51 -29.94
CA GLY A 205 -2.34 7.68 -28.73
C GLY A 205 -3.03 8.33 -27.53
N ARG A 206 -2.78 9.62 -27.22
CA ARG A 206 -3.31 10.29 -26.03
C ARG A 206 -4.64 11.04 -26.25
N ILE A 207 -5.63 10.34 -26.79
CA ILE A 207 -6.92 10.94 -27.22
C ILE A 207 -7.64 11.68 -26.07
N TRP A 208 -7.52 11.22 -24.82
CA TRP A 208 -8.15 11.89 -23.67
C TRP A 208 -7.65 13.32 -23.44
N ARG A 209 -6.44 13.68 -23.89
CA ARG A 209 -5.92 15.05 -23.78
C ARG A 209 -6.63 16.03 -24.72
N GLN A 210 -7.25 15.54 -25.79
CA GLN A 210 -7.96 16.37 -26.77
C GLN A 210 -9.39 16.72 -26.33
N LYS A 211 -10.02 15.88 -25.50
CA LYS A 211 -11.39 16.14 -25.03
C LYS A 211 -11.49 17.39 -24.14
N GLN A 212 -10.41 17.80 -23.50
CA GLN A 212 -10.37 19.02 -22.67
C GLN A 212 -10.22 20.32 -23.49
N SER A 213 -9.71 20.25 -24.72
CA SER A 213 -9.51 21.44 -25.57
C SER A 213 -10.74 21.86 -26.37
N LYS A 214 -11.88 21.17 -26.23
CA LYS A 214 -13.16 21.49 -26.91
C LYS A 214 -14.21 22.13 -26.00
N ILE A 215 -13.84 22.50 -24.77
CA ILE A 215 -14.73 23.17 -23.79
C ILE A 215 -14.33 24.64 -23.62
N VAL A 216 -13.79 25.26 -24.68
CA VAL A 216 -13.52 26.70 -24.73
C VAL A 216 -14.26 27.26 -25.94
#